data_AF-A0A357YGS6-F1
#
_entry.id   AF-A0A357YGS6-F1
#
_cell.length_a   1.000
_cell.length_b   1.000
_cell.length_c   1.000
_cell.angle_alpha   90.00
_cell.angle_beta   90.00
_cell.angle_gamma   90.00
#
_symmetry.space_group_name_H-M   'P 1'
#
loop_
_entity.id
_entity.type
_entity.pdbx_description
1 polymer ?
#
loop_
_entity_poly.entity_id
_entity_poly.type
_entity_poly.pdbx_seq_one_letter_code
_entity_poly.pdbx_strand_id
1 'polypeptide(L)' 'MAKSFKIAVLAGDGIGPEVMAEALRVLDAVEKKFAVTFTRTPANVGGAGIDREGK' A
#
# COMPACT_ATOMS: atom_id res chain seq x y z
N MET A 1 23.10 6.80 -4.30
CA MET A 1 21.75 6.76 -4.91
C MET A 1 20.77 6.27 -3.88
N ALA A 2 19.58 6.88 -3.79
CA ALA A 2 18.51 6.39 -2.92
C ALA A 2 18.07 4.99 -3.38
N LYS A 3 17.89 4.04 -2.45
CA LYS A 3 17.46 2.68 -2.79
C LYS A 3 15.95 2.69 -3.05
N SER A 4 15.54 2.13 -4.19
CA SER A 4 14.13 2.07 -4.60
C SER A 4 13.57 0.66 -4.44
N PHE A 5 12.35 0.56 -3.90
CA PHE A 5 11.61 -0.68 -3.72
C PHE A 5 10.23 -0.57 -4.34
N LYS A 6 9.70 -1.68 -4.86
CA LYS A 6 8.34 -1.78 -5.39
C LYS A 6 7.47 -2.54 -4.41
N ILE A 7 6.29 -2.01 -4.11
CA ILE A 7 5.35 -2.56 -3.13
C ILE A 7 3.98 -2.67 -3.80
N ALA A 8 3.40 -3.87 -3.79
CA ALA A 8 1.98 -4.06 -4.05
C ALA A 8 1.19 -3.74 -2.78
N VAL A 9 0.19 -2.88 -2.87
CA VAL A 9 -0.65 -2.44 -1.74
C VAL A 9 -2.02 -3.08 -1.87
N LEU A 10 -2.25 -4.12 -1.06
CA LEU A 10 -3.49 -4.89 -1.07
C LEU A 10 -4.25 -4.61 0.23
N ALA A 11 -5.08 -3.58 0.23
CA ALA A 11 -5.75 -3.10 1.43
C ALA A 11 -6.84 -4.05 1.95
N GLY A 12 -7.44 -4.86 1.08
CA GLY A 12 -8.46 -5.85 1.45
C GLY A 12 -9.73 -5.22 2.01
N ASP A 13 -10.34 -5.93 2.97
CA ASP A 13 -11.69 -5.68 3.47
C ASP A 13 -11.73 -5.24 4.93
N GLY A 14 -12.93 -4.89 5.41
CA GLY A 14 -13.15 -4.46 6.80
C GLY A 14 -12.32 -3.23 7.12
N ILE A 15 -11.55 -3.29 8.22
CA ILE A 15 -10.66 -2.19 8.64
C ILE A 15 -9.38 -2.07 7.83
N GLY A 16 -9.12 -3.00 6.89
CA GLY A 16 -7.89 -3.07 6.11
C GLY A 16 -7.52 -1.75 5.41
N PRO A 17 -8.43 -1.11 4.65
CA PRO A 17 -8.20 0.20 4.05
C PRO A 17 -7.84 1.31 5.04
N GLU A 18 -8.45 1.32 6.23
CA GLU A 18 -8.22 2.34 7.26
C GLU A 18 -6.80 2.23 7.83
N VAL A 19 -6.38 1.03 8.23
CA VAL A 19 -5.03 0.81 8.77
C VAL A 19 -3.96 0.93 7.69
N MET A 20 -4.27 0.56 6.43
CA MET A 20 -3.35 0.70 5.31
C MET A 20 -3.05 2.18 5.04
N ALA A 21 -4.04 3.07 5.16
CA ALA A 21 -3.82 4.51 4.99
C ALA A 21 -2.77 5.05 5.98
N GLU A 22 -2.80 4.60 7.24
CA GLU A 22 -1.80 4.98 8.24
C GLU A 22 -0.43 4.37 7.96
N ALA A 23 -0.37 3.10 7.53
CA ALA A 23 0.89 2.46 7.14
C ALA A 23 1.58 3.22 5.99
N LEU A 24 0.82 3.70 5.01
CA LEU A 24 1.36 4.50 3.91
C LEU A 24 1.93 5.84 4.38
N ARG A 25 1.29 6.50 5.37
CA ARG A 25 1.84 7.74 5.98
C ARG A 25 3.16 7.50 6.71
N VAL A 26 3.28 6.35 7.38
CA VAL A 26 4.54 5.96 8.02
C VAL A 26 5.61 5.72 6.96
N LEU A 27 5.29 5.08 5.83
CA LEU A 27 6.23 4.91 4.72
C LEU A 27 6.71 6.26 4.16
N ASP A 28 5.84 7.27 4.08
CA ASP A 28 6.25 8.63 3.65
C ASP A 28 7.28 9.25 4.61
N ALA A 29 7.13 9.02 5.92
CA ALA A 29 8.11 9.46 6.91
C ALA A 29 9.44 8.69 6.79
N VAL A 30 9.38 7.39 6.48
CA VAL A 30 10.56 6.54 6.26
C VAL A 30 11.34 6.98 5.01
N GLU A 31 10.66 7.30 3.90
CA GLU A 31 11.31 7.81 2.69
C GLU A 31 12.16 9.05 2.98
N LYS A 32 11.57 10.01 3.70
CA LYS A 32 12.22 11.26 4.10
C LYS A 32 13.42 11.03 5.02
N LYS A 33 13.27 10.12 6.00
CA LYS A 33 14.29 9.89 7.04
C LYS A 33 15.50 9.11 6.54
N PHE A 34 15.30 8.15 5.64
CA PHE A 34 16.33 7.17 5.29
C PHE A 34 16.82 7.27 3.83
N ALA A 35 16.36 8.27 3.08
CA ALA A 35 16.69 8.44 1.66
C ALA A 35 16.44 7.14 0.86
N VAL A 36 15.27 6.55 1.08
CA VAL A 36 14.72 5.42 0.32
C VAL A 36 13.46 5.87 -0.42
N THR A 37 13.05 5.13 -1.44
CA THR A 37 11.84 5.45 -2.21
C THR A 37 10.99 4.20 -2.40
N PHE A 38 9.67 4.31 -2.21
CA PHE A 38 8.73 3.21 -2.45
C PHE A 38 7.81 3.55 -3.62
N THR A 39 7.87 2.75 -4.69
CA THR A 39 6.81 2.73 -5.71
C THR A 39 5.70 1.82 -5.24
N ARG A 40 4.50 2.37 -5.07
CA ARG A 40 3.36 1.69 -4.45
C ARG A 40 2.28 1.49 -5.51
N THR A 41 1.89 0.23 -5.71
CA THR A 41 0.85 -0.13 -6.69
C THR A 41 -0.35 -0.74 -5.96
N PRO A 42 -1.47 -0.01 -5.83
CA PRO A 42 -2.67 -0.56 -5.22
C PRO A 42 -3.35 -1.56 -6.14
N ALA A 43 -3.96 -2.60 -5.56
CA ALA A 43 -4.85 -3.52 -6.26
C ALA A 43 -5.93 -4.06 -5.31
N ASN A 44 -7.08 -4.45 -5.88
CA ASN A 44 -8.17 -5.05 -5.12
C ASN A 44 -7.82 -6.49 -4.75
N VAL A 45 -8.28 -6.96 -3.59
CA VAL A 45 -8.13 -8.34 -3.13
C VAL A 45 -9.28 -8.67 -2.17
N GLY A 46 -9.59 -9.95 -2.00
CA GLY A 46 -10.63 -10.38 -1.05
C GLY A 46 -12.03 -9.97 -1.54
N GLY A 47 -12.92 -9.62 -0.60
CA GLY A 47 -14.26 -9.14 -0.89
C GLY A 47 -14.26 -7.94 -1.84
N ALA A 48 -13.34 -7.00 -1.67
CA ALA A 48 -13.17 -5.84 -2.55
C ALA A 48 -12.78 -6.24 -3.99
N GLY A 49 -12.05 -7.36 -4.15
CA GLY A 49 -11.76 -7.96 -5.46
C GLY A 49 -13.02 -8.56 -6.09
N ILE A 50 -13.73 -9.39 -5.32
CA ILE A 50 -14.97 -10.04 -5.77
C ILE A 50 -16.02 -9.00 -6.17
N ASP A 51 -16.25 -7.98 -5.35
CA ASP A 51 -17.27 -6.97 -5.58
C ASP A 51 -16.98 -6.10 -6.82
N ARG A 52 -15.70 -5.84 -7.12
CA ARG A 52 -15.29 -4.94 -8.22
C ARG A 52 -14.97 -5.67 -9.51
N GLU A 53 -14.47 -6.89 -9.42
CA GLU A 53 -13.89 -7.63 -10.55
C GLU A 53 -14.50 -9.02 -10.74
N GLY A 54 -15.34 -9.46 -9.81
CA GLY A 54 -16.00 -10.77 -9.85
C GLY A 54 -15.08 -11.95 -9.54
N LYS A 55 -13.88 -11.69 -8.98
CA LYS A 55 -12.84 -12.69 -8.72
C LYS A 55 -11.89 -12.25 -7.60
#